data_AF-A0A7W0VGR7-F1
#
_entry.id   AF-A0A7W0VGR7-F1
#
_cell.length_a   1.000
_cell.length_b   1.000
_cell.length_c   1.000
_cell.angle_alpha   90.00
_cell.angle_beta   90.00
_cell.angle_gamma   90.00
#
_symmetry.space_group_name_H-M   'P 1'
#
loop_
_entity.id
_entity.type
_entity.pdbx_description
1 polymer ?
#
loop_
_entity_poly.entity_id
_entity_poly.type
_entity_poly.pdbx_seq_one_letter_code
_entity_poly.pdbx_strand_id
1 'polypeptide(L)'
;MSLWSRVQRRLGDLAGELVLDEYRDQLNHAQQLLTAGDVAAAIEVLEALLTAKSEHGQALIVLGEAQLMNRAPQKAVEAFERALKLRGADPAALVGHGLALVQLARHEVAVASLGR
;
A
#
# COMPACT_ATOMS: atom_id res chain seq x y z
N MET A 1 -13.88 -30.96 27.78
CA MET A 1 -13.22 -29.74 27.26
C MET A 1 -13.19 -28.69 28.36
N SER A 2 -12.01 -28.16 28.72
CA SER A 2 -11.83 -27.23 29.84
C SER A 2 -12.44 -25.85 29.54
N LEU A 3 -12.96 -25.16 30.56
CA LEU A 3 -13.36 -23.75 30.47
C LEU A 3 -12.19 -22.87 30.02
N TRP A 4 -10.97 -23.24 30.42
CA TRP A 4 -9.73 -22.55 30.08
C TRP A 4 -9.44 -22.54 28.57
N SER A 5 -9.70 -23.65 27.87
CA SER A 5 -9.45 -23.75 26.43
C SER A 5 -10.43 -22.91 25.59
N ARG A 6 -11.64 -22.65 26.12
CA ARG A 6 -12.62 -21.75 25.47
C ARG A 6 -12.23 -20.28 25.65
N VAL A 7 -11.73 -19.92 26.83
CA VAL A 7 -11.25 -18.56 27.12
C VAL A 7 -10.03 -18.23 26.27
N GLN A 8 -9.03 -19.12 26.20
CA GLN A 8 -7.83 -18.88 25.41
C GLN A 8 -8.11 -18.75 23.90
N ARG A 9 -9.02 -19.57 23.37
CA ARG A 9 -9.44 -19.46 21.96
C ARG A 9 -10.11 -18.11 21.68
N ARG A 10 -11.07 -17.72 22.53
CA ARG A 10 -11.80 -16.45 22.37
C ARG A 10 -10.87 -15.24 22.49
N LEU A 11 -9.87 -15.29 23.37
CA LEU A 11 -8.85 -14.23 23.48
C LEU A 11 -7.97 -14.13 22.22
N GLY A 12 -7.62 -15.28 21.62
CA GLY A 12 -6.88 -15.30 20.35
C GLY A 12 -7.70 -14.76 19.17
N ASP A 13 -8.98 -15.13 19.09
CA ASP A 13 -9.90 -14.67 18.05
C ASP A 13 -10.10 -13.13 18.15
N LEU A 14 -10.33 -12.61 19.36
CA LEU A 14 -10.45 -11.17 19.63
C LEU A 14 -9.17 -10.38 19.27
N ALA A 15 -8.00 -10.93 19.61
CA ALA A 15 -6.72 -10.29 19.26
C ALA A 15 -6.52 -10.25 17.73
N GLY A 16 -6.93 -11.31 17.02
CA GLY A 16 -6.91 -11.33 15.56
C GLY A 16 -7.87 -10.34 14.93
N GLU A 17 -9.11 -10.26 15.44
CA GLU A 17 -10.12 -9.29 14.98
C GLU A 17 -9.65 -7.84 15.18
N LEU A 18 -9.13 -7.50 16.36
CA LEU A 18 -8.59 -6.16 16.65
C LEU A 18 -7.48 -5.74 15.69
N VAL A 19 -6.57 -6.65 15.36
CA VAL A 19 -5.46 -6.38 14.43
C VAL A 19 -5.97 -6.24 12.99
N LEU A 20 -6.98 -7.01 12.57
CA LEU A 20 -7.60 -6.87 11.26
C LEU A 20 -8.34 -5.53 11.12
N ASP A 21 -9.04 -5.11 12.16
CA ASP A 21 -9.73 -3.82 12.22
C ASP A 21 -8.72 -2.66 12.19
N GLU A 22 -7.62 -2.76 12.93
CA GLU A 22 -6.56 -1.74 12.94
C GLU A 22 -5.95 -1.52 11.55
N TYR A 23 -5.62 -2.58 10.81
CA TYR A 23 -5.11 -2.44 9.44
C TYR A 23 -6.12 -1.82 8.49
N ARG A 24 -7.41 -2.16 8.65
CA ARG A 24 -8.48 -1.58 7.85
C ARG A 24 -8.63 -0.08 8.16
N ASP A 25 -8.54 0.31 9.42
CA ASP A 25 -8.65 1.70 9.85
C ASP A 25 -7.46 2.53 9.36
N GLN A 26 -6.23 2.01 9.47
CA GLN A 26 -5.03 2.65 8.92
C GLN A 26 -5.13 2.84 7.41
N LEU A 27 -5.63 1.83 6.69
CA LEU A 27 -5.83 1.91 5.24
C LEU A 27 -6.90 2.95 4.86
N ASN A 28 -8.01 3.02 5.60
CA ASN A 28 -9.05 4.04 5.40
C ASN A 28 -8.50 5.44 5.69
N HIS A 29 -7.72 5.59 6.75
CA HIS A 29 -7.09 6.85 7.12
C HIS A 29 -6.14 7.35 6.01
N ALA A 30 -5.29 6.46 5.48
CA ALA A 30 -4.42 6.79 4.36
C ALA A 30 -5.20 7.26 3.12
N GLN A 31 -6.32 6.60 2.77
CA GLN A 31 -7.17 7.03 1.65
C GLN A 31 -7.81 8.39 1.89
N GLN A 32 -8.22 8.69 3.13
CA GLN A 32 -8.73 10.03 3.49
C GLN A 32 -7.65 11.11 3.34
N LEU A 33 -6.42 10.83 3.77
CA LEU A 33 -5.27 11.73 3.59
C LEU A 33 -4.98 11.98 2.11
N LEU A 34 -5.00 10.94 1.27
CA LEU A 34 -4.86 11.10 -0.19
C LEU A 34 -5.97 11.96 -0.79
N THR A 35 -7.21 11.76 -0.36
CA THR A 35 -8.34 12.56 -0.82
C THR A 35 -8.22 14.02 -0.37
N ALA A 36 -7.63 14.27 0.80
CA ALA A 36 -7.31 15.60 1.30
C ALA A 36 -6.07 16.23 0.64
N GLY A 37 -5.34 15.47 -0.19
CA GLY A 37 -4.11 15.92 -0.84
C GLY A 37 -2.86 15.86 0.05
N ASP A 38 -2.97 15.34 1.28
CA ASP A 38 -1.84 15.13 2.18
C ASP A 38 -1.13 13.81 1.84
N VAL A 39 -0.46 13.83 0.69
CA VAL A 39 0.21 12.64 0.13
C VAL A 39 1.35 12.16 1.02
N ALA A 40 2.07 13.06 1.67
CA ALA A 40 3.19 12.70 2.54
C ALA A 40 2.71 11.93 3.76
N ALA A 41 1.69 12.44 4.47
CA ALA A 41 1.13 11.73 5.62
C ALA A 41 0.51 10.39 5.22
N ALA A 42 -0.14 10.31 4.05
CA ALA A 42 -0.68 9.05 3.55
C ALA A 42 0.41 7.99 3.35
N ILE A 43 1.55 8.36 2.78
CA ILE A 43 2.69 7.46 2.59
C ILE A 43 3.21 6.96 3.94
N GLU A 44 3.38 7.84 4.93
CA GLU A 44 3.85 7.44 6.26
C GLU A 44 2.93 6.39 6.92
N VAL A 45 1.61 6.61 6.86
CA VAL A 45 0.62 5.66 7.38
C VAL A 45 0.69 4.32 6.66
N LEU A 46 0.83 4.33 5.33
CA LEU A 46 0.92 3.11 4.52
C LEU A 46 2.22 2.34 4.77
N GLU A 47 3.35 3.04 4.91
CA GLU A 47 4.65 2.43 5.25
C GLU A 47 4.63 1.81 6.65
N ALA A 48 3.98 2.46 7.63
CA ALA A 48 3.77 1.89 8.96
C ALA A 48 2.91 0.62 8.91
N LEU A 49 1.78 0.66 8.20
CA LEU A 49 0.91 -0.52 8.00
C LEU A 49 1.68 -1.67 7.35
N LEU A 50 2.46 -1.38 6.31
CA LEU A 50 3.26 -2.38 5.60
C LEU A 50 4.49 -2.86 6.38
N THR A 51 4.92 -2.13 7.41
CA THR A 51 5.92 -2.62 8.37
C THR A 51 5.32 -3.70 9.29
N ALA A 52 4.07 -3.51 9.73
CA ALA A 52 3.35 -4.50 10.53
C ALA A 52 2.85 -5.69 9.70
N LYS A 53 2.41 -5.44 8.46
CA LYS A 53 1.92 -6.46 7.52
C LYS A 53 2.45 -6.22 6.11
N SER A 54 3.64 -6.76 5.86
CA SER A 54 4.40 -6.60 4.61
C SER A 54 3.69 -7.09 3.35
N GLU A 55 2.74 -8.02 3.49
CA GLU A 55 1.96 -8.63 2.41
C GLU A 55 0.51 -8.14 2.36
N HIS A 56 0.26 -6.87 2.73
CA HIS A 56 -1.07 -6.27 2.60
C HIS A 56 -1.31 -5.73 1.18
N GLY A 57 -1.83 -6.58 0.27
CA GLY A 57 -2.03 -6.26 -1.15
C GLY A 57 -2.71 -4.90 -1.42
N GLN A 58 -3.83 -4.59 -0.75
CA GLN A 58 -4.52 -3.32 -0.96
C GLN A 58 -3.69 -2.10 -0.49
N ALA A 59 -2.88 -2.25 0.56
CA ALA A 59 -2.06 -1.14 1.05
C ALA A 59 -0.88 -0.89 0.11
N LEU A 60 -0.34 -1.94 -0.53
CA LEU A 60 0.66 -1.80 -1.59
C LEU A 60 0.11 -1.08 -2.82
N ILE A 61 -1.13 -1.35 -3.21
CA ILE A 61 -1.80 -0.64 -4.31
C ILE A 61 -1.94 0.85 -3.96
N VAL A 62 -2.50 1.16 -2.80
CA VAL A 62 -2.70 2.55 -2.35
C VAL A 62 -1.36 3.27 -2.15
N LEU A 63 -0.31 2.58 -1.70
CA LEU A 63 1.04 3.13 -1.63
C LEU A 63 1.58 3.47 -3.02
N GLY A 64 1.37 2.58 -4.01
CA GLY A 64 1.75 2.84 -5.39
C GLY A 64 1.08 4.10 -5.95
N GLU A 65 -0.22 4.26 -5.70
CA GLU A 65 -0.99 5.46 -6.07
C GLU A 65 -0.44 6.72 -5.39
N ALA A 66 -0.19 6.65 -4.08
CA ALA A 66 0.39 7.74 -3.31
C ALA A 66 1.76 8.16 -3.86
N GLN A 67 2.63 7.20 -4.21
CA GLN A 67 3.95 7.49 -4.78
C GLN A 67 3.86 8.11 -6.18
N LEU A 68 2.84 7.78 -6.99
CA LEU A 68 2.59 8.50 -8.25
C LEU A 68 2.20 9.95 -8.01
N MET A 69 1.33 10.21 -7.02
CA MET A 69 0.98 11.58 -6.63
C MET A 69 2.19 12.36 -6.10
N ASN A 70 3.10 11.66 -5.41
CA ASN A 70 4.37 12.20 -4.89
C ASN A 70 5.47 12.36 -5.96
N ARG A 71 5.17 12.10 -7.24
CA ARG A 71 6.14 12.15 -8.36
C ARG A 71 7.36 11.25 -8.14
N ALA A 72 7.16 10.10 -7.50
CA ALA A 72 8.17 9.07 -7.28
C ALA A 72 7.80 7.79 -8.06
N PRO A 73 7.84 7.82 -9.41
CA PRO A 73 7.34 6.72 -10.23
C PRO A 73 8.12 5.40 -10.03
N GLN A 74 9.41 5.46 -9.67
CA GLN A 74 10.20 4.26 -9.35
C GLN A 74 9.63 3.53 -8.12
N LYS A 75 9.37 4.26 -7.03
CA LYS A 75 8.76 3.70 -5.81
C LYS A 75 7.35 3.18 -6.07
N ALA A 76 6.60 3.85 -6.93
CA ALA A 76 5.29 3.38 -7.35
C ALA A 76 5.36 2.02 -8.07
N VAL A 77 6.29 1.86 -9.03
CA VAL A 77 6.53 0.58 -9.72
C VAL A 77 6.81 -0.53 -8.71
N GLU A 78 7.74 -0.32 -7.77
CA GLU A 78 8.09 -1.30 -6.74
C GLU A 78 6.87 -1.74 -5.89
N ALA A 79 6.03 -0.78 -5.49
CA ALA A 79 4.82 -1.07 -4.72
C ALA A 79 3.81 -1.89 -5.52
N PHE A 80 3.56 -1.53 -6.78
CA PHE A 80 2.64 -2.27 -7.64
C PHE A 80 3.17 -3.66 -8.01
N GLU A 81 4.47 -3.82 -8.27
CA GLU A 81 5.06 -5.13 -8.51
C GLU A 81 4.90 -6.06 -7.30
N ARG A 82 5.09 -5.53 -6.08
CA ARG A 82 4.81 -6.30 -4.86
C ARG A 82 3.34 -6.67 -4.75
N ALA A 83 2.41 -5.76 -5.06
CA ALA A 83 0.98 -6.05 -5.07
C ALA A 83 0.63 -7.15 -6.09
N LEU A 84 1.19 -7.08 -7.30
CA LEU A 84 0.99 -8.08 -8.36
C LEU A 84 1.60 -9.44 -8.02
N LYS A 85 2.73 -9.49 -7.31
CA LYS A 85 3.28 -10.76 -6.80
C LYS A 85 2.33 -11.46 -5.84
N LEU A 86 1.58 -10.70 -5.03
CA LEU A 86 0.55 -11.24 -4.14
C LEU A 86 -0.75 -11.57 -4.87
N ARG A 87 -1.13 -10.75 -5.86
CA ARG A 87 -2.37 -10.86 -6.65
C ARG A 87 -2.08 -10.56 -8.12
N GLY A 88 -1.67 -11.59 -8.86
CA GLY A 88 -1.15 -11.47 -10.24
C GLY A 88 -2.10 -10.88 -11.28
N ALA A 89 -3.39 -10.74 -10.97
CA ALA A 89 -4.40 -10.22 -11.88
C ALA A 89 -5.27 -9.12 -11.24
N ASP A 90 -4.78 -8.44 -10.20
CA ASP A 90 -5.50 -7.30 -9.62
C ASP A 90 -5.57 -6.14 -10.64
N PRO A 91 -6.77 -5.75 -11.13
CA PRO A 91 -6.87 -4.75 -12.19
C PRO A 91 -6.34 -3.37 -11.78
N ALA A 92 -6.52 -2.99 -10.50
CA ALA A 92 -6.04 -1.69 -10.01
C ALA A 92 -4.51 -1.68 -9.96
N ALA A 93 -3.89 -2.76 -9.51
CA ALA A 93 -2.44 -2.90 -9.52
C ALA A 93 -1.85 -2.89 -10.94
N LEU A 94 -2.50 -3.56 -11.91
CA LEU A 94 -2.05 -3.57 -13.30
C LEU A 94 -2.12 -2.18 -13.95
N VAL A 95 -3.23 -1.47 -13.75
CA VAL A 95 -3.41 -0.11 -14.27
C VAL A 95 -2.39 0.84 -13.62
N GLY A 96 -2.27 0.79 -12.29
CA GLY A 96 -1.30 1.60 -11.53
C GLY A 96 0.15 1.34 -11.98
N HIS A 97 0.53 0.07 -12.16
CA HIS A 97 1.84 -0.32 -12.65
C HIS A 97 2.13 0.26 -14.04
N GLY A 98 1.17 0.14 -14.97
CA GLY A 98 1.29 0.71 -16.31
C GLY A 98 1.47 2.23 -16.29
N LEU A 99 0.68 2.94 -15.47
CA LEU A 99 0.81 4.38 -15.29
C LEU A 99 2.18 4.77 -14.71
N ALA A 100 2.68 4.00 -13.74
CA ALA A 100 3.99 4.21 -13.14
C ALA A 100 5.12 4.07 -14.16
N LEU A 101 5.08 3.04 -15.00
CA LEU A 101 6.06 2.83 -16.07
C LEU A 101 6.04 3.96 -17.12
N VAL A 102 4.85 4.43 -17.51
CA VAL A 102 4.73 5.56 -18.44
C VAL A 102 5.31 6.84 -17.85
N GLN A 103 5.05 7.11 -16.57
CA GLN A 103 5.65 8.26 -15.89
C GLN A 103 7.17 8.11 -15.80
N LEU A 104 7.67 6.94 -15.39
CA LEU A 104 9.10 6.66 -15.27
C LEU A 104 9.85 6.93 -16.58
N ALA A 105 9.36 6.39 -17.71
CA ALA A 105 9.96 6.61 -19.01
C ALA A 105 10.01 8.11 -19.38
N ARG A 106 8.95 8.87 -19.08
CA ARG A 106 8.95 10.33 -19.30
C ARG A 106 9.95 11.07 -18.41
N HIS A 107 10.14 10.62 -17.17
CA HIS A 107 11.13 11.21 -16.27
C HIS A 107 12.55 10.96 -16.78
N GLU A 108 12.86 9.74 -17.23
CA GLU A 108 14.17 9.40 -17.81
C GLU A 108 14.48 10.24 -19.06
N VAL A 109 13.51 10.40 -19.95
CA VAL A 109 13.64 11.27 -21.14
C VAL A 109 13.86 12.73 -20.75
N ALA A 110 13.15 13.23 -19.74
CA ALA A 110 13.30 14.60 -19.26
C ALA A 110 14.70 14.84 -18.67
N VAL A 111 15.19 13.91 -17.84
CA VAL A 111 16.55 13.96 -17.27
C VAL A 111 17.61 13.98 -18.37
N ALA A 112 17.49 13.11 -19.38
CA ALA A 112 18.42 13.09 -20.51
C ALA A 112 18.42 14.39 -21.32
N SER A 113 17.27 15.08 -21.39
CA SER A 113 17.13 16.36 -22.11
C SER A 113 17.68 17.54 -21.31
N LEU A 114 17.53 17.54 -19.97
CA LEU A 114 18.02 18.60 -19.08
C LEU A 114 19.52 18.51 -18.77
N GLY A 115 20.13 17.33 -18.98
CA GLY A 115 21.57 17.12 -18.79
C GLY A 115 22.44 17.51 -19.99
N ARG A 116 21.86 18.11 -21.02
CA ARG A 116 22.56 18.66 -22.20
C ARG A 116 22.67 20.17 -22.09
#